data_AF-A0A3C0T124-F1
#
_entry.id   AF-A0A3C0T124-F1
#
_cell.length_a   1.000
_cell.length_b   1.000
_cell.length_c   1.000
_cell.angle_alpha   90.00
_cell.angle_beta   90.00
_cell.angle_gamma   90.00
#
_symmetry.space_group_name_H-M   'P 1'
#
loop_
_entity.id
_entity.type
_entity.pdbx_description
1 polymer ?
#
loop_
_entity_poly.entity_id
_entity_poly.type
_entity_poly.pdbx_seq_one_letter_code
_entity_poly.pdbx_strand_id
1 'polypeptide(L)'
;MDNSTIGIKVADGTYFPILEEERTGKKKLVLTTVNDDQASVQIDLYKGEGQELNDALYIGSLVIEDIMPAMKGDPEIELLIGIDSDGNLNAEAGDTATSERQSLSVSLESLDDGDFSSPNFELDDQGFDEIPSLDEEPALDDGSSFDEEPA
;
A
#
# COMPACT_ATOMS: atom_id res chain seq x y z
N MET A 1 11.34 -23.93 19.30
CA MET A 1 9.88 -23.94 19.50
C MET A 1 9.54 -22.49 19.55
N ASP A 2 9.52 -21.97 18.34
CA ASP A 2 9.58 -20.58 17.98
C ASP A 2 8.10 -20.24 17.88
N ASN A 3 7.59 -19.55 18.90
CA ASN A 3 6.15 -19.30 19.07
C ASN A 3 5.73 -18.14 18.15
N SER A 4 5.92 -18.31 16.84
CA SER A 4 5.56 -17.32 15.84
C SER A 4 4.04 -17.14 15.85
N THR A 5 3.59 -15.91 15.98
CA THR A 5 2.20 -15.48 15.96
C THR A 5 1.97 -14.60 14.73
N ILE A 6 0.94 -14.92 13.97
CA ILE A 6 0.45 -14.12 12.86
C ILE A 6 -0.62 -13.19 13.37
N GLY A 7 -0.41 -11.90 13.13
CA GLY A 7 -1.41 -10.88 13.39
C GLY A 7 -1.57 -9.94 12.22
N ILE A 8 -2.65 -9.18 12.28
CA ILE A 8 -2.99 -8.17 11.29
C ILE A 8 -3.04 -6.81 11.96
N LYS A 9 -2.68 -5.79 11.21
CA LYS A 9 -2.86 -4.40 11.59
C LYS A 9 -3.79 -3.76 10.57
N VAL A 10 -4.85 -3.16 11.06
CA VAL A 10 -5.75 -2.36 10.23
C VAL A 10 -5.23 -0.92 10.14
N ALA A 11 -5.68 -0.18 9.14
CA ALA A 11 -5.29 1.23 8.91
C ALA A 11 -5.45 2.17 10.13
N ASP A 12 -6.31 1.82 11.09
CA ASP A 12 -6.48 2.54 12.36
C ASP A 12 -5.30 2.37 13.34
N GLY A 13 -4.37 1.47 13.04
CA GLY A 13 -3.22 1.15 13.88
C GLY A 13 -3.48 0.05 14.90
N THR A 14 -4.72 -0.43 15.00
CA THR A 14 -5.08 -1.55 15.86
C THR A 14 -4.50 -2.87 15.34
N TYR A 15 -3.76 -3.58 16.20
CA TYR A 15 -3.20 -4.90 15.93
C TYR A 15 -4.06 -6.00 16.53
N PHE A 16 -4.34 -7.04 15.75
CA PHE A 16 -5.10 -8.21 16.17
C PHE A 16 -4.26 -9.47 15.94
N PRO A 17 -3.84 -10.18 17.00
CA PRO A 17 -3.24 -11.51 16.87
C PRO A 17 -4.32 -12.52 16.48
N ILE A 18 -4.12 -13.22 15.37
CA ILE A 18 -5.15 -14.05 14.74
C ILE A 18 -4.87 -15.54 14.93
N LEU A 19 -3.63 -15.95 14.68
CA LEU A 19 -3.21 -17.35 14.65
C LEU A 19 -1.79 -17.52 15.17
N GLU A 20 -1.50 -18.69 15.73
CA GLU A 20 -0.13 -19.14 16.02
C GLU A 20 0.36 -19.98 14.84
N GLU A 21 1.59 -19.74 14.34
CA GLU A 21 2.21 -20.43 13.19
C GLU A 21 2.27 -21.95 13.36
N GLU A 22 2.48 -22.39 14.60
CA GLU A 22 2.50 -23.79 15.01
C GLU A 22 1.14 -24.50 14.87
N ARG A 23 0.08 -23.78 14.46
CA ARG A 23 -1.25 -24.32 14.17
C ARG A 23 -1.56 -24.19 12.68
N THR A 24 -1.47 -25.29 11.95
CA THR A 24 -2.07 -25.39 10.60
C THR A 24 -3.58 -25.20 10.71
N GLY A 25 -4.08 -24.12 10.10
CA GLY A 25 -5.45 -23.71 10.30
C GLY A 25 -5.82 -22.48 9.49
N LYS A 26 -7.12 -22.31 9.27
CA LYS A 26 -7.71 -21.13 8.62
C LYS A 26 -8.61 -20.42 9.62
N LYS A 27 -8.46 -19.11 9.73
CA LYS A 27 -9.29 -18.23 10.54
C LYS A 27 -9.96 -17.23 9.63
N LYS A 28 -11.26 -17.08 9.84
CA LYS A 28 -12.08 -16.06 9.20
C LYS A 28 -12.39 -14.98 10.23
N LEU A 29 -12.14 -13.74 9.86
CA LEU A 29 -12.52 -12.55 10.58
C LEU A 29 -13.41 -11.70 9.69
N VAL A 30 -14.29 -10.96 10.34
CA VAL A 30 -15.11 -9.95 9.70
C VAL A 30 -14.64 -8.61 10.25
N LEU A 31 -14.12 -7.78 9.36
CA LEU A 31 -13.64 -6.43 9.63
C LEU A 31 -14.66 -5.43 9.09
N THR A 32 -14.56 -4.20 9.59
CA THR A 32 -15.41 -3.09 9.15
C THR A 32 -14.58 -1.81 9.04
N THR A 33 -15.11 -0.80 8.36
CA THR A 33 -14.45 0.50 8.27
C THR A 33 -14.34 1.14 9.64
N VAL A 34 -13.20 1.77 9.86
CA VAL A 34 -12.85 2.39 11.15
C VAL A 34 -13.20 3.87 11.14
N ASN A 35 -13.23 4.47 9.95
CA ASN A 35 -13.64 5.84 9.71
C ASN A 35 -14.92 5.89 8.86
N ASP A 36 -15.68 6.98 9.04
CA ASP A 36 -16.82 7.30 8.19
C ASP A 36 -16.34 7.72 6.79
N ASP A 37 -17.08 7.32 5.75
CA ASP A 37 -16.75 7.61 4.33
C ASP A 37 -15.37 7.08 3.88
N GLN A 38 -14.92 5.98 4.49
CA GLN A 38 -13.64 5.35 4.17
C GLN A 38 -13.73 4.58 2.83
N ALA A 39 -13.13 5.12 1.77
CA ALA A 39 -13.14 4.56 0.43
C ALA A 39 -12.09 3.46 0.16
N SER A 40 -11.16 3.24 1.10
CA SER A 40 -10.14 2.19 1.00
C SER A 40 -9.77 1.62 2.36
N VAL A 41 -9.50 0.32 2.41
CA VAL A 41 -9.09 -0.40 3.62
C VAL A 41 -7.75 -1.08 3.35
N GLN A 42 -6.76 -0.74 4.16
CA GLN A 42 -5.45 -1.38 4.18
C GLN A 42 -5.34 -2.29 5.40
N ILE A 43 -4.90 -3.52 5.15
CA ILE A 43 -4.71 -4.59 6.12
C ILE A 43 -3.26 -5.07 5.97
N ASP A 44 -2.43 -4.70 6.93
CA ASP A 44 -1.03 -5.10 6.97
C ASP A 44 -0.87 -6.40 7.77
N LEU A 45 -0.12 -7.35 7.23
CA LEU A 45 0.14 -8.64 7.84
C LEU A 45 1.52 -8.65 8.48
N TYR A 46 1.57 -9.15 9.71
CA TYR A 46 2.79 -9.22 10.51
C TYR A 46 2.95 -10.61 11.12
N LYS A 47 4.19 -11.09 11.16
CA LYS A 47 4.62 -12.30 11.87
C LYS A 47 5.59 -11.90 12.96
N GLY A 48 5.29 -12.18 14.22
CA GLY A 48 6.21 -11.89 15.34
C GLY A 48 6.16 -12.96 16.40
N GLU A 49 7.04 -12.88 17.38
CA GLU A 49 7.09 -13.84 18.50
C GLU A 49 6.33 -13.26 19.72
N GLY A 50 4.99 -13.21 19.65
CA GLY A 50 4.16 -12.84 20.79
C GLY A 50 3.01 -11.86 20.49
N GLN A 51 2.62 -11.09 21.50
CA GLN A 51 1.48 -10.16 21.44
C GLN A 51 1.87 -8.73 21.02
N GLU A 52 3.16 -8.46 20.83
CA GLU A 52 3.70 -7.12 20.58
C GLU A 52 4.21 -6.99 19.14
N LEU A 53 3.91 -5.85 18.51
CA LEU A 53 4.34 -5.56 17.13
C LEU A 53 5.82 -5.16 17.01
N ASN A 54 6.52 -4.93 18.14
CA ASN A 54 7.88 -4.38 18.16
C ASN A 54 8.91 -5.27 17.47
N ASP A 55 8.73 -6.59 17.56
CA ASP A 55 9.62 -7.59 16.95
C ASP A 55 8.93 -8.32 15.78
N ALA A 56 7.82 -7.76 15.29
CA ALA A 56 7.05 -8.41 14.24
C ALA A 56 7.60 -8.07 12.84
N LEU A 57 7.96 -9.11 12.10
CA LEU A 57 8.33 -9.07 10.70
C LEU A 57 7.11 -8.73 9.84
N TYR A 58 7.25 -7.72 8.99
CA TYR A 58 6.25 -7.39 7.99
C TYR A 58 6.26 -8.42 6.86
N ILE A 59 5.09 -8.98 6.56
CA ILE A 59 4.90 -10.00 5.51
C ILE A 59 4.41 -9.35 4.22
N GLY A 60 3.42 -8.47 4.33
CA GLY A 60 2.77 -7.85 3.19
C GLY A 60 1.49 -7.12 3.60
N SER A 61 0.82 -6.51 2.63
CA SER A 61 -0.35 -5.68 2.85
C SER A 61 -1.42 -5.98 1.80
N LEU A 62 -2.66 -6.14 2.26
CA LEU A 62 -3.84 -6.24 1.42
C LEU A 62 -4.52 -4.86 1.39
N VAL A 63 -4.74 -4.31 0.20
CA VAL A 63 -5.43 -3.03 0.02
C VAL A 63 -6.70 -3.29 -0.78
N ILE A 64 -7.85 -3.08 -0.17
CA ILE A 64 -9.14 -3.09 -0.85
C ILE A 64 -9.48 -1.63 -1.17
N GLU A 65 -9.61 -1.35 -2.47
CA GLU A 65 -10.00 -0.03 -2.98
C GLU A 65 -11.52 -0.01 -3.25
N ASP A 66 -12.04 1.07 -3.83
CA ASP A 66 -13.45 1.22 -4.26
C ASP A 66 -14.54 0.95 -3.21
N ILE A 67 -14.23 1.01 -1.91
CA ILE A 67 -15.23 0.75 -0.86
C ILE A 67 -16.30 1.84 -0.88
N MET A 68 -17.58 1.43 -0.88
CA MET A 68 -18.68 2.38 -0.84
C MET A 68 -18.56 3.25 0.42
N PRO A 69 -18.58 4.60 0.26
CA PRO A 69 -18.51 5.51 1.39
C PRO A 69 -19.76 5.32 2.24
N ALA A 70 -19.55 4.72 3.41
CA ALA A 70 -20.59 4.38 4.37
C ALA A 70 -20.14 4.79 5.78
N MET A 71 -21.08 4.81 6.71
CA MET A 71 -20.76 5.00 8.12
C MET A 71 -19.87 3.87 8.62
N LYS A 72 -19.04 4.14 9.63
CA LYS A 72 -18.26 3.09 10.28
C LYS A 72 -19.18 1.95 10.77
N GLY A 73 -18.78 0.70 10.57
CA GLY A 73 -19.57 -0.46 11.01
C GLY A 73 -20.57 -1.02 10.01
N ASP A 74 -20.89 -0.29 8.93
CA ASP A 74 -21.82 -0.75 7.88
C ASP A 74 -21.15 -1.68 6.83
N PRO A 75 -19.95 -1.35 6.28
CA PRO A 75 -19.30 -2.22 5.31
C PRO A 75 -18.69 -3.44 6.01
N GLU A 76 -18.87 -4.60 5.39
CA GLU A 76 -18.45 -5.90 5.90
C GLU A 76 -17.33 -6.46 5.02
N ILE A 77 -16.10 -6.40 5.53
CA ILE A 77 -14.90 -6.91 4.88
C ILE A 77 -14.56 -8.27 5.49
N GLU A 78 -14.68 -9.33 4.69
CA GLU A 78 -14.33 -10.68 5.10
C GLU A 78 -12.83 -10.90 4.90
N LEU A 79 -12.11 -11.18 5.98
CA LEU A 79 -10.69 -11.53 5.95
C LEU A 79 -10.49 -13.00 6.34
N LEU A 80 -9.84 -13.74 5.48
CA LEU A 80 -9.50 -15.15 5.63
C LEU A 80 -7.99 -15.26 5.68
N ILE A 81 -7.44 -15.71 6.80
CA ILE A 81 -6.00 -15.96 6.96
C ILE A 81 -5.79 -17.41 7.36
N GLY A 82 -4.84 -18.08 6.74
CA GLY A 82 -4.46 -19.42 7.14
C GLY A 82 -3.03 -19.76 6.80
N ILE A 83 -2.53 -20.81 7.46
CA ILE A 83 -1.19 -21.34 7.27
C ILE A 83 -1.32 -22.81 6.90
N ASP A 84 -0.68 -23.19 5.81
CA ASP A 84 -0.66 -24.55 5.31
C ASP A 84 0.55 -25.34 5.87
N SER A 85 0.54 -26.67 5.71
CA SER A 85 1.60 -27.54 6.23
C SER A 85 3.00 -27.22 5.69
N ASP A 86 3.08 -26.58 4.53
CA ASP A 86 4.31 -26.07 3.92
C ASP A 86 4.79 -24.73 4.52
N GLY A 87 4.14 -24.21 5.58
CA GLY A 87 4.51 -22.91 6.15
C GLY A 87 4.20 -21.71 5.25
N ASN A 88 3.34 -21.89 4.25
CA ASN A 88 2.85 -20.79 3.41
C ASN A 88 1.64 -20.13 4.08
N LEU A 89 1.74 -18.81 4.29
CA LEU A 89 0.65 -17.98 4.77
C LEU A 89 -0.20 -17.55 3.59
N ASN A 90 -1.50 -17.82 3.66
CA ASN A 90 -2.50 -17.41 2.69
C ASN A 90 -3.47 -16.43 3.36
N ALA A 91 -3.58 -15.24 2.82
CA ALA A 91 -4.47 -14.20 3.29
C ALA A 91 -5.39 -13.73 2.15
N GLU A 92 -6.67 -13.60 2.40
CA GLU A 92 -7.67 -13.18 1.43
C GLU A 92 -8.63 -12.21 2.11
N ALA A 93 -8.71 -10.98 1.60
CA ALA A 93 -9.65 -9.96 2.04
C ALA A 93 -10.68 -9.73 0.94
N GLY A 94 -11.96 -9.65 1.28
CA GLY A 94 -13.02 -9.37 0.31
C GLY A 94 -14.10 -8.50 0.91
N ASP A 95 -14.50 -7.46 0.17
CA ASP A 95 -15.64 -6.64 0.53
C ASP A 95 -16.93 -7.24 -0.07
N THR A 96 -17.93 -7.41 0.78
CA THR A 96 -19.21 -7.99 0.36
C THR A 96 -20.07 -7.00 -0.42
N ALA A 97 -19.85 -5.70 -0.25
CA ALA A 97 -20.68 -4.65 -0.82
C ALA A 97 -20.28 -4.31 -2.27
N THR A 98 -18.97 -4.24 -2.55
CA THR A 98 -18.41 -3.89 -3.86
C THR A 98 -17.98 -5.10 -4.67
N SER A 99 -17.93 -6.29 -4.04
CA SER A 99 -17.36 -7.53 -4.61
C SER A 99 -15.86 -7.46 -4.94
N GLU A 100 -15.16 -6.42 -4.48
CA GLU A 100 -13.70 -6.33 -4.56
C GLU A 100 -13.06 -7.33 -3.61
N ARG A 101 -12.04 -8.05 -4.09
CA ARG A 101 -11.26 -8.98 -3.26
C ARG A 101 -9.78 -8.92 -3.61
N GLN A 102 -8.95 -9.09 -2.60
CA GLN A 102 -7.51 -9.21 -2.71
C GLN A 102 -7.05 -10.47 -1.98
N SER A 103 -6.03 -11.12 -2.53
CA SER A 103 -5.43 -12.31 -1.96
C SER A 103 -3.92 -12.21 -2.03
N LEU A 104 -3.25 -12.63 -0.98
CA LEU A 104 -1.81 -12.61 -0.80
C LEU A 104 -1.36 -13.97 -0.27
N SER A 105 -0.37 -14.57 -0.93
CA SER A 105 0.28 -15.80 -0.47
C SER A 105 1.76 -15.52 -0.27
N VAL A 106 2.28 -15.80 0.93
CA VAL A 106 3.69 -15.57 1.28
C VAL A 106 4.30 -16.81 1.92
N SER A 107 5.49 -17.18 1.46
CA SER A 107 6.29 -18.28 1.99
C SER A 107 7.12 -17.82 3.19
N LEU A 108 6.86 -18.40 4.36
CA LEU A 108 7.56 -18.03 5.61
C LEU A 108 8.99 -18.57 5.67
N GLU A 109 9.33 -19.57 4.85
CA GLU A 109 10.67 -20.17 4.75
C GLU A 109 11.70 -19.27 4.06
N SER A 110 11.27 -18.31 3.22
CA SER A 110 12.19 -17.50 2.40
C SER A 110 12.47 -16.10 2.98
N LEU A 111 11.84 -15.73 4.09
CA LEU A 111 12.01 -14.42 4.73
C LEU A 111 13.23 -14.35 5.66
N ASP A 112 13.86 -15.49 5.97
CA ASP A 112 15.08 -15.56 6.80
C ASP A 112 16.36 -15.27 6.01
N ASP A 113 16.28 -15.24 4.67
CA ASP A 113 17.42 -14.89 3.81
C ASP A 113 17.36 -13.39 3.48
N GLY A 114 17.89 -12.59 4.41
CA GLY A 114 17.93 -11.13 4.34
C GLY A 114 18.77 -10.58 3.18
N ASP A 115 18.27 -10.70 1.95
CA ASP A 115 18.79 -10.05 0.75
C ASP A 115 17.80 -8.98 0.25
N PHE A 116 17.47 -8.01 1.12
CA PHE A 116 17.18 -6.67 0.61
C PHE A 116 18.53 -6.02 0.28
N SER A 117 19.18 -6.53 -0.77
CA SER A 117 20.19 -5.75 -1.49
C SER A 117 19.53 -4.42 -1.81
N SER A 118 19.97 -3.39 -1.08
CA SER A 118 19.86 -1.99 -1.48
C SER A 118 19.91 -1.94 -3.00
N PRO A 119 18.91 -1.38 -3.71
CA PRO A 119 19.10 -1.13 -5.12
C PRO A 119 20.35 -0.26 -5.19
N ASN A 120 21.43 -0.85 -5.69
CA ASN A 120 22.59 -0.11 -6.14
C ASN A 120 22.10 0.70 -7.32
N PHE A 121 21.45 1.84 -7.02
CA PHE A 121 21.12 2.85 -7.99
C PHE A 121 22.44 3.53 -8.34
N GLU A 122 23.20 2.82 -9.18
CA GLU A 122 24.27 3.40 -9.95
C GLU A 122 23.58 4.38 -10.89
N LEU A 123 23.66 5.66 -10.55
CA LEU A 123 23.34 6.76 -11.44
C LEU A 123 24.26 6.63 -12.65
N ASP A 124 23.78 5.98 -13.70
CA ASP A 124 24.40 6.06 -15.02
C ASP A 124 24.22 7.51 -15.49
N ASP A 125 25.29 8.28 -15.32
CA ASP A 125 25.44 9.66 -15.75
C ASP A 125 25.49 9.72 -17.29
N GLN A 126 24.38 9.38 -17.96
CA GLN A 126 24.29 9.47 -19.41
C GLN A 126 22.92 10.01 -19.83
N GLY A 127 22.90 11.30 -20.20
CA GLY A 127 21.96 11.81 -21.19
C GLY A 127 20.73 12.54 -20.65
N PHE A 128 20.92 13.65 -19.92
CA PHE A 128 19.91 14.71 -19.98
C PHE A 128 20.16 15.52 -21.25
N ASP A 129 19.35 15.23 -22.27
CA ASP A 129 19.35 15.84 -23.60
C ASP A 129 19.27 17.37 -23.50
N GLU A 130 20.20 18.00 -24.20
CA GLU A 130 20.43 19.44 -24.29
C GLU A 130 19.15 20.16 -24.75
N ILE A 131 18.62 21.04 -23.91
CA ILE A 131 17.47 21.89 -24.26
C ILE A 131 17.88 22.74 -25.48
N PRO A 132 17.20 22.65 -26.63
CA PRO A 132 17.60 23.46 -27.79
C PRO A 132 17.33 24.93 -27.48
N SER A 133 18.41 25.71 -27.51
CA SER A 133 18.44 27.16 -27.43
C SER A 133 17.44 27.77 -28.42
N LEU A 134 16.36 28.37 -27.90
CA LEU A 134 15.39 29.13 -28.67
C LEU A 134 15.98 30.51 -28.96
N ASP A 135 16.69 30.62 -30.07
CA ASP A 135 17.07 31.89 -30.67
C ASP A 135 16.16 32.17 -31.88
N GLU A 136 15.72 33.42 -31.98
CA GLU A 136 15.23 34.15 -33.16
C GLU A 136 13.73 34.57 -33.22
N GLU A 137 13.58 35.88 -33.43
CA GLU A 137 12.48 36.82 -33.12
C GLU A 137 11.41 36.91 -34.24
N PRO A 138 10.32 37.74 -34.12
CA PRO A 138 10.44 39.17 -34.46
C PRO A 138 9.51 40.15 -33.71
N ALA A 139 9.94 41.41 -33.73
CA ALA A 139 9.26 42.60 -33.22
C ALA A 139 7.78 42.74 -33.65
N LEU A 140 6.92 43.06 -32.68
CA LEU A 140 5.61 43.66 -32.92
C LEU A 140 5.69 45.16 -32.66
N ASP A 141 5.81 45.88 -33.76
CA ASP A 141 5.43 47.29 -33.91
C ASP A 141 3.90 47.40 -33.72
N ASP A 142 3.47 48.10 -32.66
CA ASP A 142 2.14 48.71 -32.59
C ASP A 142 2.33 50.16 -32.14
N GLY A 143 2.46 51.03 -33.13
CA GLY A 143 2.48 52.46 -32.93
C GLY A 143 1.13 52.99 -32.48
N SER A 144 1.14 54.22 -31.95
CA SER A 144 0.05 55.18 -32.14
C SER A 144 0.42 56.54 -31.56
N SER A 145 0.60 57.49 -32.49
CA SER A 145 0.02 58.84 -32.49
C SER A 145 0.58 59.91 -31.54
N PHE A 146 1.14 61.01 -32.09
CA PHE A 146 0.45 62.22 -32.60
C PHE A 146 0.27 63.20 -31.41
N ASP A 147 0.73 64.44 -31.39
CA ASP A 147 0.68 65.45 -32.44
C ASP A 147 1.50 66.70 -32.08
N GLU A 148 1.67 67.54 -33.09
CA GLU A 148 1.60 69.01 -33.03
C GLU A 148 2.88 69.78 -33.45
N GLU A 149 2.94 69.94 -34.77
CA GLU A 149 3.70 70.93 -35.54
C GLU A 149 2.91 72.30 -35.53
N PRO A 150 3.27 73.32 -36.33
CA PRO A 150 4.14 74.46 -36.04
C PRO A 150 3.40 75.82 -35.97
N ALA A 151 4.18 76.90 -35.78
CA ALA A 151 4.06 78.15 -36.57
C ALA A 151 5.37 78.95 -36.54
#